data_AF-A0A0S8EXI4-F1
#
_entry.id   AF-A0A0S8EXI4-F1
#
_cell.length_a   1.000
_cell.length_b   1.000
_cell.length_c   1.000
_cell.angle_alpha   90.00
_cell.angle_beta   90.00
_cell.angle_gamma   90.00
#
_symmetry.space_group_name_H-M   'P 1'
#
loop_
_entity.id
_entity.type
_entity.pdbx_description
1 polymer ?
#
loop_
_entity_poly.entity_id
_entity_poly.type
_entity_poly.pdbx_seq_one_letter_code
_entity_poly.pdbx_strand_id
1 'polypeptide(L)' 'MLEDQRTMSSVEERVKKISLDTVELVMALEEEFDCEIPDEEAEKITTVQQAIDYINAHLK' A
#
# COMPACT_ATOMS: atom_id res chain seq x y z
N MET A 1 -26.78 -15.22 -26.11
CA MET A 1 -25.37 -15.48 -25.73
C MET A 1 -24.84 -14.19 -25.13
N LEU A 2 -25.08 -14.01 -23.83
CA LEU A 2 -24.45 -12.95 -23.05
C LEU A 2 -23.63 -13.70 -22.02
N GLU A 3 -22.43 -14.10 -22.42
CA GLU A 3 -21.43 -14.62 -21.49
C GLU A 3 -20.92 -13.43 -20.71
N ASP A 4 -21.52 -13.23 -19.54
CA ASP A 4 -21.10 -12.30 -18.51
C ASP A 4 -19.71 -12.77 -18.01
N GLN A 5 -18.64 -12.43 -18.75
CA GLN A 5 -17.27 -12.54 -18.28
C GLN A 5 -17.03 -11.47 -17.21
N ARG A 6 -17.71 -11.61 -16.07
CA ARG A 6 -17.19 -11.11 -14.81
C ARG A 6 -16.02 -12.01 -14.47
N THR A 7 -14.85 -11.61 -14.95
CA THR A 7 -13.58 -12.08 -14.43
C THR A 7 -13.67 -11.98 -12.90
N MET A 8 -13.71 -13.15 -12.26
CA MET A 8 -13.65 -13.29 -10.81
C MET A 8 -12.24 -12.88 -10.35
N SER A 9 -11.92 -11.59 -10.43
CA SER A 9 -10.82 -11.05 -9.62
C SER A 9 -11.35 -11.04 -8.19
N SER A 10 -10.74 -11.82 -7.31
CA SER A 10 -11.20 -11.96 -5.92
C SER A 10 -11.44 -10.56 -5.34
N VAL A 11 -12.57 -10.37 -4.65
CA VAL A 11 -12.95 -9.07 -4.06
C VAL A 11 -11.83 -8.57 -3.14
N GLU A 12 -11.11 -9.48 -2.51
CA GLU A 12 -9.93 -9.23 -1.68
C GLU A 12 -8.77 -8.62 -2.47
N GLU A 13 -8.55 -9.08 -3.70
CA GLU A 13 -7.52 -8.59 -4.61
C GLU A 13 -7.90 -7.22 -5.21
N ARG A 14 -9.18 -7.02 -5.50
CA ARG A 14 -9.71 -5.71 -5.95
C ARG A 14 -9.69 -4.70 -4.81
N VAL A 15 -9.98 -5.07 -3.57
CA VAL A 15 -9.90 -4.16 -2.41
C VAL A 15 -8.44 -3.80 -2.12
N LYS A 16 -7.50 -4.74 -2.21
CA LYS A 16 -6.06 -4.45 -2.11
C LYS A 16 -5.53 -3.57 -3.25
N LYS A 17 -6.04 -3.74 -4.48
CA LYS A 17 -5.58 -2.98 -5.66
C LYS A 17 -6.31 -1.65 -5.87
N ILE A 18 -7.51 -1.48 -5.31
CA ILE A 18 -8.18 -0.18 -5.19
C ILE A 18 -7.61 0.60 -4.00
N SER A 19 -7.02 -0.10 -3.03
CA SER A 19 -6.27 0.43 -1.90
C SER A 19 -4.86 0.86 -2.32
N LEU A 20 -4.72 2.14 -2.70
CA LEU A 20 -3.53 2.98 -2.52
C LEU A 20 -2.30 2.60 -3.37
N ASP A 21 -1.93 3.48 -4.30
CA ASP A 21 -0.58 3.43 -4.90
C ASP A 21 0.43 3.57 -3.76
N THR A 22 1.43 2.69 -3.69
CA THR A 22 2.43 2.67 -2.60
C THR A 22 3.13 4.01 -2.42
N VAL A 23 3.26 4.78 -3.50
CA VAL A 23 3.76 6.16 -3.50
C VAL A 23 2.88 7.09 -2.65
N GLU A 24 1.55 7.02 -2.82
CA GLU A 24 0.60 7.87 -2.07
C GLU A 24 0.58 7.48 -0.58
N LEU A 25 0.70 6.18 -0.28
CA LEU A 25 0.82 5.71 1.11
C LEU A 25 2.08 6.25 1.79
N VAL A 26 3.23 6.14 1.12
CA VAL A 26 4.53 6.55 1.66
C VAL A 26 4.55 8.05 1.88
N MET A 27 4.10 8.84 0.90
CA MET A 27 4.02 10.30 1.04
C MET A 27 3.10 10.73 2.21
N ALA A 28 1.96 10.06 2.38
CA ALA A 28 1.06 10.35 3.51
C ALA A 28 1.69 10.01 4.87
N LEU A 29 2.49 8.94 4.94
CA LEU A 29 3.22 8.57 6.15
C LEU A 29 4.38 9.54 6.45
N GLU A 30 5.11 9.97 5.42
CA GLU A 30 6.15 11.00 5.52
C GLU A 30 5.60 12.31 6.09
N GLU A 31 4.44 12.76 5.60
CA GLU A 31 3.80 13.98 6.09
C GLU A 31 3.23 13.83 7.50
N GLU A 32 2.52 12.74 7.82
CA GLU A 32 1.89 12.53 9.14
C GLU A 32 2.94 12.38 10.26
N PHE A 33 4.08 11.75 9.97
CA PHE A 33 5.14 11.50 10.95
C PHE A 33 6.34 12.45 10.81
N ASP A 34 6.26 13.47 9.94
CA ASP A 34 7.33 14.42 9.61
C ASP A 34 8.68 13.69 9.39
N CYS A 35 8.62 12.65 8.56
CA CYS A 35 9.74 11.74 8.29
C CYS A 35 10.02 11.64 6.79
N GLU A 36 11.16 11.05 6.45
CA GLU A 36 11.57 10.81 5.06
C GLU A 36 11.89 9.32 4.91
N ILE A 37 11.16 8.64 4.04
CA ILE A 37 11.27 7.21 3.78
C ILE A 37 12.05 7.07 2.46
N PRO A 38 13.27 6.51 2.48
CA PRO A 38 14.05 6.33 1.26
C PRO A 38 13.29 5.48 0.23
N ASP A 39 13.41 5.82 -1.06
CA ASP A 39 12.77 5.07 -2.16
C ASP A 39 13.07 3.56 -2.07
N GLU A 40 14.30 3.17 -1.72
CA GLU A 40 14.71 1.76 -1.56
C GLU A 40 13.93 1.02 -0.46
N GLU A 41 13.48 1.72 0.59
CA GLU A 41 12.65 1.16 1.65
C GLU A 41 11.16 1.23 1.28
N ALA A 42 10.73 2.34 0.67
CA ALA A 42 9.38 2.51 0.14
C ALA A 42 9.01 1.40 -0.86
N GLU A 43 9.93 1.01 -1.75
CA GLU A 43 9.73 -0.08 -2.71
C GLU A 43 9.55 -1.45 -2.03
N LYS A 44 10.08 -1.64 -0.82
CA LYS A 44 9.92 -2.88 -0.04
C LYS A 44 8.57 -2.92 0.70
N ILE A 45 7.92 -1.77 0.87
CA ILE A 45 6.60 -1.64 1.49
C ILE A 45 5.53 -1.93 0.43
N THR A 46 5.18 -3.21 0.32
CA THR A 46 4.17 -3.70 -0.65
C THR A 46 2.80 -3.96 -0.01
N THR A 47 2.73 -3.84 1.32
CA THR A 47 1.51 -4.09 2.10
C THR A 47 1.38 -3.09 3.23
N VAL A 48 0.13 -2.84 3.64
CA VAL A 48 -0.18 -1.96 4.78
C VAL A 48 0.49 -2.45 6.07
N GLN A 49 0.59 -3.77 6.28
CA GLN A 49 1.26 -4.31 7.47
C GLN A 49 2.74 -3.93 7.49
N GLN A 50 3.44 -4.04 6.36
CA GLN A 50 4.85 -3.65 6.27
C GLN A 50 5.05 -2.16 6.54
N ALA A 51 4.11 -1.31 6.10
CA ALA A 51 4.15 0.11 6.39
C ALA A 51 4.05 0.37 7.90
N ILE A 52 3.08 -0.27 8.57
CA ILE A 52 2.89 -0.17 10.02
C ILE A 52 4.14 -0.66 10.77
N ASP A 53 4.71 -1.78 10.34
CA ASP A 53 5.91 -2.36 10.96
C ASP A 53 7.12 -1.42 10.78
N TYR A 54 7.27 -0.82 9.60
CA TYR A 54 8.35 0.13 9.30
C TYR A 54 8.29 1.36 10.22
N ILE A 55 7.11 1.97 10.35
CA ILE A 55 6.87 3.14 11.21
C ILE A 55 7.21 2.79 12.67
N ASN A 56 6.69 1.68 13.19
CA ASN A 56 6.97 1.26 14.57
C ASN A 56 8.46 0.97 14.85
N ALA A 57 9.22 0.57 13.83
CA ALA A 57 10.64 0.26 13.97
C ALA A 57 11.53 1.52 13.90
N HIS A 58 11.15 2.53 13.12
CA HIS A 58 12.00 3.68 12.80
C HIS A 58 11.57 5.00 13.45
N LEU A 59 10.29 5.17 13.80
CA LEU A 59 9.75 6.38 14.40
C LEU A 59 9.38 6.09 15.87
N LYS A 60 10.21 6.60 16.78
CA LYS A 60 9.98 6.59 18.24
C LYS A 60 9.95 8.01 18.78
#